data_AF-A0A4Q3RIW7-F1
#
_entry.id   AF-A0A4Q3RIW7-F1
#
_cell.length_a   1.000
_cell.length_b   1.000
_cell.length_c   1.000
_cell.angle_alpha   90.00
_cell.angle_beta   90.00
_cell.angle_gamma   90.00
#
_symmetry.space_group_name_H-M   'P 1'
#
loop_
_entity.id
_entity.type
_entity.pdbx_description
1 polymer ?
#
loop_
_entity_poly.entity_id
_entity_poly.type
_entity_poly.pdbx_seq_one_letter_code
_entity_poly.pdbx_strand_id
1 'polypeptide(L)' 'DVVKKGDVIAEFGIPFENGQWPPHLHFQIIKDMQGKRGDYPGVCAYSERETYLNNCPDANLLLGMMELAVQK' A
#
# COMPACT_ATOMS: atom_id res chain seq x y z
N ASP A 1 14.67 11.09 0.76
CA ASP A 1 15.27 11.34 -0.57
C ASP A 1 14.19 11.52 -1.62
N VAL A 2 14.50 12.24 -2.70
CA VAL A 2 13.59 12.37 -3.84
C VAL A 2 13.71 11.12 -4.68
N VAL A 3 12.60 10.44 -4.93
CA VAL A 3 12.51 9.26 -5.80
C VAL A 3 12.05 9.69 -7.19
N LYS A 4 12.72 9.22 -8.24
CA LYS A 4 12.35 9.47 -9.64
C LYS A 4 11.68 8.24 -10.25
N LYS A 5 10.94 8.47 -11.34
CA LYS A 5 10.35 7.39 -12.12
C LYS A 5 11.44 6.43 -12.59
N GLY A 6 11.29 5.15 -12.25
CA GLY A 6 12.21 4.09 -12.63
C GLY A 6 13.28 3.76 -11.56
N ASP A 7 13.38 4.54 -10.49
CA ASP A 7 14.29 4.23 -9.39
C ASP A 7 13.83 2.96 -8.66
N VAL A 8 14.79 2.08 -8.35
CA VAL A 8 14.57 0.93 -7.48
C VAL A 8 14.66 1.40 -6.03
N ILE A 9 13.56 1.25 -5.28
CA ILE A 9 13.45 1.74 -3.89
C ILE A 9 13.23 0.62 -2.87
N ALA A 10 12.93 -0.60 -3.32
CA ALA A 10 12.72 -1.76 -2.49
C ALA A 10 12.84 -3.05 -3.33
N GLU A 11 13.07 -4.16 -2.64
CA GLU A 11 13.03 -5.53 -3.19
C GLU A 11 11.96 -6.34 -2.44
N PHE A 12 11.52 -7.45 -3.03
CA PHE A 12 10.63 -8.36 -2.32
C PHE A 12 11.39 -9.11 -1.24
N GLY A 13 10.77 -9.16 -0.06
CA GLY A 13 11.26 -9.95 1.05
C GLY A 13 11.11 -11.45 0.85
N ILE A 14 11.85 -12.22 1.65
CA ILE A 14 11.67 -13.68 1.73
C ILE A 14 10.41 -14.00 2.58
N PRO A 15 9.77 -15.18 2.41
CA PRO A 15 8.55 -15.50 3.14
C PRO A 15 8.65 -15.35 4.67
N PHE A 16 9.83 -15.62 5.22
CA PHE A 16 10.12 -15.48 6.65
C PHE A 16 9.85 -14.07 7.20
N GLU A 17 10.07 -13.02 6.39
CA GLU A 17 9.92 -11.63 6.82
C GLU A 17 8.46 -11.20 7.02
N ASN A 18 7.53 -11.89 6.34
CA ASN A 18 6.10 -11.58 6.41
C ASN A 18 5.29 -12.81 6.82
N GLY A 19 5.70 -13.50 7.89
CA GLY A 19 4.90 -14.56 8.52
C GLY A 19 4.65 -15.78 7.61
N GLN A 20 5.63 -16.14 6.78
CA GLN A 20 5.58 -17.23 5.79
C GLN A 20 4.61 -17.02 4.62
N TRP A 21 4.12 -15.79 4.41
CA TRP A 21 3.35 -15.49 3.20
C TRP A 21 4.25 -15.45 1.95
N PRO A 22 3.77 -15.92 0.79
CA PRO A 22 4.50 -15.76 -0.47
C PRO A 22 4.87 -14.29 -0.72
N PRO A 23 6.01 -13.96 -1.34
CA PRO A 23 6.38 -12.55 -1.56
C PRO A 23 5.33 -11.80 -2.37
N HIS A 24 4.88 -10.64 -1.87
CA HIS A 24 3.86 -9.81 -2.51
C HIS A 24 4.04 -8.33 -2.16
N LEU A 25 3.41 -7.45 -2.93
CA LEU A 25 3.42 -6.01 -2.73
C LEU A 25 2.15 -5.56 -2.00
N HIS A 26 2.29 -4.89 -0.86
CA HIS A 26 1.24 -4.05 -0.29
C HIS A 26 1.41 -2.64 -0.83
N PHE A 27 0.39 -2.11 -1.49
CA PHE A 27 0.41 -0.75 -2.05
C PHE A 27 -0.73 0.07 -1.45
N GLN A 28 -0.40 1.21 -0.84
CA GLN A 28 -1.36 2.11 -0.21
C GLN A 28 -1.07 3.53 -0.65
N ILE A 29 -2.11 4.27 -1.01
CA ILE A 29 -2.03 5.71 -1.23
C ILE A 29 -2.40 6.38 0.10
N ILE A 30 -1.59 7.34 0.55
CA ILE A 30 -1.80 8.05 1.82
C ILE A 30 -1.70 9.55 1.52
N LYS A 31 -2.76 10.32 1.81
CA LYS A 31 -2.79 11.77 1.53
C LYS A 31 -1.96 12.57 2.54
N ASP A 32 -2.06 12.20 3.82
CA ASP A 32 -1.34 12.83 4.92
C ASP A 32 -0.74 11.75 5.83
N MET A 33 0.56 11.82 6.11
CA MET A 33 1.22 10.88 7.02
C MET A 33 0.81 11.09 8.50
N GLN A 34 0.12 12.18 8.83
CA GLN A 34 -0.39 12.50 10.17
C GLN A 34 0.72 12.44 11.23
N GLY A 35 1.90 12.97 10.89
CA GLY A 35 3.09 12.96 11.76
C GLY A 35 3.81 11.61 11.87
N LYS A 36 3.34 10.54 11.20
CA LYS A 36 4.04 9.24 11.14
C LYS A 36 5.23 9.31 10.19
N ARG A 37 6.22 8.43 10.39
CA ARG A 37 7.43 8.34 9.57
C ARG A 37 7.80 6.89 9.32
N GLY A 38 8.08 6.54 8.07
CA GLY A 38 8.31 5.17 7.65
C GLY A 38 6.97 4.48 7.42
N ASP A 39 6.42 3.87 8.46
CA ASP A 39 5.20 3.08 8.36
C ASP A 39 3.92 3.90 8.56
N TYR A 40 2.86 3.46 7.91
CA TYR A 40 1.51 3.93 8.11
C TYR A 40 0.57 2.72 8.28
N PRO A 41 -0.46 2.78 9.14
CA PRO A 41 -1.34 1.63 9.36
C PRO A 41 -2.03 1.15 8.07
N GLY A 42 -1.78 -0.11 7.72
CA GLY A 42 -2.48 -0.83 6.64
C GLY A 42 -3.80 -1.46 7.06
N VAL A 43 -4.09 -1.49 8.37
CA VAL A 43 -5.33 -1.99 8.97
C VAL A 43 -5.74 -1.04 10.09
N CYS A 44 -7.04 -0.87 10.32
CA CYS A 44 -7.58 -0.04 11.40
C CYS A 44 -8.73 -0.74 12.13
N ALA A 45 -9.07 -0.24 13.33
CA ALA A 45 -10.28 -0.69 14.00
C ALA A 45 -11.51 -0.26 13.20
N TYR A 46 -12.60 -1.04 13.28
CA TYR A 46 -13.82 -0.72 12.54
C TYR A 46 -14.39 0.67 12.88
N SER A 47 -14.25 1.09 14.14
CA SER A 47 -14.64 2.43 14.61
C SER A 47 -13.86 3.58 13.97
N GLU A 48 -12.70 3.30 13.38
CA GLU A 48 -11.82 4.30 12.77
C GLU A 48 -11.89 4.28 11.23
N ARG A 49 -12.68 3.36 10.66
CA ARG A 49 -12.76 3.08 9.22
C ARG A 49 -12.91 4.33 8.36
N GLU A 50 -13.81 5.22 8.74
CA GLU A 50 -14.11 6.43 7.96
C GLU A 50 -12.90 7.36 7.88
N THR A 51 -12.17 7.51 8.98
CA THR A 51 -10.94 8.34 9.01
C THR A 51 -9.88 7.77 8.08
N TYR A 52 -9.64 6.46 8.15
CA TYR A 52 -8.63 5.82 7.30
C TYR A 52 -9.03 5.77 5.83
N LEU A 53 -10.29 5.51 5.49
CA LEU A 53 -10.77 5.55 4.10
C LEU A 53 -10.69 6.95 3.49
N ASN A 54 -10.92 7.99 4.28
CA ASN A 54 -10.79 9.37 3.80
C ASN A 54 -9.33 9.74 3.49
N ASN A 55 -8.38 9.24 4.29
CA ASN A 55 -6.96 9.50 4.11
C ASN A 55 -6.28 8.55 3.10
N CYS A 56 -6.81 7.34 2.93
CA CYS A 56 -6.27 6.29 2.08
C CYS A 56 -7.24 5.97 0.93
N PRO A 57 -7.16 6.70 -0.19
CA PRO A 57 -8.05 6.48 -1.33
C PRO A 57 -7.77 5.14 -2.02
N ASP A 58 -8.69 4.72 -2.88
CA ASP A 58 -8.58 3.48 -3.65
C ASP A 58 -7.30 3.46 -4.51
N ALA A 59 -6.45 2.46 -4.28
CA ALA A 59 -5.21 2.25 -5.02
C ALA A 59 -5.44 1.98 -6.52
N ASN A 60 -6.61 1.48 -6.89
CA ASN A 60 -6.95 1.18 -8.27
C ASN A 60 -7.02 2.44 -9.15
N LEU A 61 -7.18 3.63 -8.54
CA LEU A 61 -7.08 4.93 -9.24
C LEU A 61 -5.72 5.13 -9.93
N LEU A 62 -4.66 4.48 -9.45
CA LEU A 62 -3.33 4.52 -10.04
C LEU A 62 -2.97 3.21 -10.76
N LEU A 63 -3.33 2.07 -10.17
CA LEU A 63 -2.85 0.77 -10.65
C LEU A 63 -3.72 0.15 -11.75
N GLY A 64 -5.02 0.47 -11.84
CA GLY A 64 -5.95 -0.11 -12.82
C GLY A 64 -6.04 -1.64 -12.79
N MET A 65 -5.56 -2.29 -11.73
CA MET A 65 -5.41 -3.74 -11.65
C MET A 65 -6.75 -4.47 -11.66
N MET A 66 -7.82 -3.88 -11.13
CA MET A 66 -9.13 -4.51 -11.11
C MET A 66 -9.70 -4.69 -12.51
N GLU A 67 -9.40 -3.79 -13.44
CA GLU A 67 -9.83 -3.91 -14.84
C GLU A 67 -9.08 -5.04 -15.55
N LEU A 68 -7.79 -5.20 -15.26
CA LEU A 68 -6.96 -6.29 -15.79
C LEU A 68 -7.34 -7.65 -15.21
N ALA A 69 -7.77 -7.70 -13.95
CA ALA A 69 -8.14 -8.94 -13.27
C ALA A 69 -9.42 -9.58 -13.83
N VAL A 70 -10.34 -8.78 -14.38
CA VAL A 70 -11.64 -9.23 -14.90
C VAL A 70 -11.57 -9.61 -16.39
N GLN A 71 -10.46 -9.29 -17.08
CA GLN A 71 -10.24 -9.65 -18.49
C GLN A 71 -9.69 -11.08 -18.69
N LYS A 72 -9.82 -11.96 -17.68
CA LYS A 72 -9.47 -13.37 -17.77
C LYS A 72 -10.69 -14.25 -17.99
#